data_AF-A0A6B3I062-F1
#
_entry.id   AF-A0A6B3I062-F1
#
_cell.length_a   1.000
_cell.length_b   1.000
_cell.length_c   1.000
_cell.angle_alpha   90.00
_cell.angle_beta   90.00
_cell.angle_gamma   90.00
#
_symmetry.space_group_name_H-M   'P 1'
#
loop_
_entity.id
_entity.type
_entity.pdbx_description
1 polymer ?
#
loop_
_entity_poly.entity_id
_entity_poly.type
_entity_poly.pdbx_seq_one_letter_code
_entity_poly.pdbx_strand_id
1 'polypeptide(L)' 'DWYDVITLGAGRTALVIGDVMGRGVRAAAVMGQLRTAVRAYARLDLPPHEVIQLLDVLASEIDATQIATCVYAV' A
#
# COMPACT_ATOMS: atom_id res chain seq x y z
N ASP A 1 -2.16 -0.60 -11.35
CA ASP A 1 -0.73 -0.38 -11.00
C ASP A 1 -0.45 0.95 -10.32
N TRP A 2 0.40 0.91 -9.30
CA TRP A 2 1.12 2.06 -8.74
C TRP A 2 2.49 1.63 -8.22
N TYR A 3 3.39 2.59 -8.04
CA TYR A 3 4.63 2.41 -7.32
C TYR A 3 4.86 3.58 -6.36
N ASP A 4 5.64 3.34 -5.31
CA ASP A 4 6.09 4.39 -4.40
C ASP A 4 7.49 4.12 -3.83
N VAL A 5 8.22 5.19 -3.54
CA VAL A 5 9.54 5.17 -2.91
C VAL A 5 9.48 6.08 -1.68
N ILE A 6 9.71 5.50 -0.51
CA ILE A 6 9.51 6.17 0.78
C ILE A 6 10.82 6.11 1.57
N THR A 7 11.41 7.28 1.83
CA THR A 7 12.56 7.39 2.73
C THR A 7 12.12 7.03 4.15
N LEU A 8 12.85 6.10 4.78
CA LEU A 8 12.64 5.68 6.15
C LEU A 8 13.71 6.27 7.08
N GLY A 9 13.57 6.00 8.37
CA GLY A 9 14.62 6.27 9.35
C GLY A 9 15.90 5.47 9.08
N ALA A 10 17.02 5.96 9.61
CA ALA A 10 18.34 5.31 9.53
C ALA A 10 18.86 5.05 8.10
N GLY A 11 18.48 5.90 7.13
CA GLY A 11 18.98 5.82 5.75
C GLY A 11 18.40 4.67 4.91
N ARG A 12 17.40 3.96 5.43
CA ARG A 12 16.68 2.91 4.69
C ARG A 12 15.64 3.52 3.74
N THR A 13 15.23 2.76 2.73
CA THR A 13 14.22 3.20 1.75
C THR A 13 13.24 2.07 1.49
N ALA A 14 11.95 2.32 1.70
CA ALA A 14 10.91 1.39 1.28
C ALA A 14 10.57 1.57 -0.20
N LEU A 15 10.45 0.45 -0.91
CA LEU A 15 9.88 0.36 -2.24
C LEU A 15 8.53 -0.34 -2.16
N VAL A 16 7.54 0.24 -2.83
CA VAL A 16 6.20 -0.34 -2.95
C VAL A 16 5.84 -0.47 -4.41
N ILE A 17 5.32 -1.63 -4.80
CA ILE A 17 4.67 -1.85 -6.09
C ILE A 17 3.36 -2.54 -5.82
N GLY A 18 2.28 -2.07 -6.43
CA GLY A 18 1.02 -2.79 -6.34
C GLY A 18 0.13 -2.60 -7.55
N ASP A 19 -0.87 -3.47 -7.65
CA ASP A 19 -1.90 -3.42 -8.66
C ASP A 19 -3.27 -3.60 -8.02
N VAL A 20 -4.27 -2.87 -8.50
CA VAL A 20 -5.65 -2.93 -8.04
C VAL A 20 -6.49 -3.54 -9.16
N MET A 21 -7.25 -4.58 -8.85
CA MET A 21 -8.11 -5.26 -9.81
C MET A 21 -9.12 -4.30 -10.46
N GLY A 22 -9.18 -4.32 -11.78
CA GLY A 22 -10.15 -3.55 -12.56
C GLY A 22 -9.60 -2.24 -13.11
N ARG A 23 -10.48 -1.37 -13.60
CA ARG A 23 -10.11 -0.12 -14.27
C ARG A 23 -11.13 0.98 -14.06
N GLY A 24 -10.71 2.21 -14.33
CA GLY A 24 -11.56 3.40 -14.22
C GLY A 24 -11.51 4.06 -12.85
N VAL A 25 -12.44 5.00 -12.63
CA VAL A 25 -12.40 5.92 -11.48
C VAL A 25 -12.44 5.20 -10.14
N ARG A 26 -13.24 4.12 -10.01
CA ARG A 26 -13.31 3.34 -8.76
C ARG A 26 -11.98 2.69 -8.41
N ALA A 27 -11.35 1.99 -9.35
CA ALA A 27 -10.04 1.37 -9.12
C ALA A 27 -8.95 2.41 -8.83
N ALA A 28 -9.00 3.57 -9.50
CA ALA A 28 -8.09 4.68 -9.23
C ALA A 28 -8.28 5.28 -7.82
N ALA A 29 -9.52 5.37 -7.33
CA ALA A 29 -9.81 5.84 -5.98
C ALA A 29 -9.25 4.90 -4.91
N VAL A 30 -9.48 3.58 -5.06
CA VAL A 30 -8.93 2.57 -4.14
C VAL A 30 -7.40 2.58 -4.18
N MET A 31 -6.79 2.63 -5.37
CA MET A 31 -5.34 2.78 -5.52
C MET A 31 -4.80 4.01 -4.77
N GLY A 32 -5.45 5.17 -4.88
CA GLY A 32 -5.05 6.38 -4.18
C GLY A 32 -5.10 6.25 -2.66
N GLN A 33 -6.12 5.56 -2.14
CA GLN A 33 -6.27 5.27 -0.72
C GLN A 33 -5.19 4.31 -0.22
N LEU A 34 -4.97 3.18 -0.90
CA LEU A 34 -3.92 2.21 -0.56
C LEU A 34 -2.52 2.83 -0.61
N ARG A 35 -2.23 3.63 -1.65
CA ARG A 35 -0.96 4.35 -1.78
C ARG A 35 -0.73 5.35 -0.64
N THR A 36 -1.77 6.04 -0.21
CA THR A 36 -1.67 6.99 0.92
C THR A 36 -1.45 6.24 2.24
N ALA A 37 -2.17 5.15 2.44
CA ALA A 37 -2.07 4.33 3.65
C ALA A 37 -0.70 3.67 3.81
N VAL A 38 -0.18 3.02 2.76
CA VAL A 38 1.15 2.38 2.83
C VAL A 38 2.25 3.41 3.14
N ARG A 39 2.15 4.64 2.63
CA ARG A 39 3.06 5.73 2.97
C ARG A 39 2.95 6.14 4.44
N ALA A 40 1.75 6.17 5.00
CA ALA A 40 1.54 6.48 6.40
C ALA A 40 2.10 5.37 7.30
N TYR A 41 1.80 4.10 7.01
CA TYR A 41 2.28 2.94 7.77
C TYR A 41 3.80 2.78 7.70
N ALA A 42 4.41 3.01 6.54
CA ALA A 42 5.87 2.96 6.39
C ALA A 42 6.59 3.96 7.33
N ARG A 43 5.96 5.11 7.62
CA ARG A 43 6.53 6.12 8.53
C ARG A 43 6.45 5.75 10.01
N LEU A 44 5.70 4.71 10.35
CA LEU A 44 5.61 4.19 11.72
C LEU A 44 6.79 3.28 12.09
N ASP A 45 7.72 3.04 11.17
CA ASP A 45 8.90 2.15 11.34
C ASP A 45 8.53 0.72 11.75
N LEU A 46 7.38 0.24 11.26
CA LEU A 46 6.91 -1.12 11.47
C LEU A 46 7.70 -2.11 10.62
N PRO A 47 7.82 -3.38 11.05
CA PRO A 47 8.38 -4.41 10.20
C PRO A 47 7.51 -4.62 8.94
N PRO A 48 8.11 -5.01 7.79
CA PRO A 48 7.40 -5.13 6.51
C PRO A 48 6.09 -5.93 6.54
N HIS A 49 6.05 -7.01 7.31
CA HIS A 49 4.86 -7.87 7.40
C HIS A 49 3.67 -7.18 8.08
N GLU A 50 3.92 -6.34 9.08
CA GLU A 50 2.87 -5.56 9.76
C GLU A 50 2.31 -4.47 8.83
N VAL A 51 3.17 -3.82 8.04
CA VAL A 51 2.72 -2.83 7.03
C VAL A 51 1.75 -3.48 6.04
N ILE A 52 2.08 -4.67 5.55
CA ILE A 52 1.22 -5.42 4.62
C ILE A 52 -0.08 -5.87 5.30
N GLN A 53 -0.04 -6.36 6.55
CA GLN A 53 -1.25 -6.75 7.28
C GLN A 53 -2.20 -5.58 7.51
N LEU A 54 -1.69 -4.41 7.90
CA LEU A 54 -2.50 -3.21 8.05
C LEU A 54 -3.11 -2.76 6.71
N LEU A 55 -2.35 -2.88 5.62
CA LEU A 55 -2.84 -2.55 4.29
C LEU A 55 -3.94 -3.53 3.81
N ASP A 56 -3.83 -4.81 4.16
CA ASP A 56 -4.82 -5.85 3.84
C ASP A 56 -6.15 -5.64 4.59
N VAL A 57 -6.08 -5.30 5.88
CA VAL A 57 -7.24 -4.91 6.68
C VAL A 57 -7.93 -3.69 6.06
N LEU A 58 -7.16 -2.64 5.74
CA LEU A 58 -7.72 -1.44 5.10
C LEU A 58 -8.34 -1.74 3.74
N ALA A 59 -7.70 -2.56 2.90
CA ALA A 59 -8.25 -2.94 1.60
C ALA A 59 -9.63 -3.61 1.74
N SER A 60 -9.77 -4.47 2.75
CA SER A 60 -11.04 -5.14 3.07
C SER A 60 -12.13 -4.17 3.56
N GLU A 61 -11.75 -3.09 4.25
CA GLU A 61 -12.67 -2.04 4.71
C GLU A 61 -13.10 -1.09 3.59
N ILE A 62 -12.20 -0.78 2.66
CA ILE A 62 -12.49 0.11 1.52
C ILE A 62 -13.51 -0.54 0.59
N ASP A 63 -13.24 -1.78 0.17
CA ASP A 63 -14.10 -2.53 -0.74
C ASP A 63 -13.75 -4.02 -0.69
N ALA A 64 -14.52 -4.80 0.06
CA ALA A 64 -14.33 -6.25 0.19
C ALA A 64 -14.45 -7.04 -1.13
N THR A 65 -14.96 -6.42 -2.20
CA THR A 65 -15.04 -7.05 -3.53
C THR A 65 -13.85 -6.73 -4.42
N GLN A 66 -13.01 -5.75 -4.02
CA GLN A 66 -11.77 -5.46 -4.72
C GLN A 66 -10.61 -6.26 -4.15
N ILE A 67 -9.73 -6.68 -5.06
CA ILE A 67 -8.49 -7.36 -4.73
C ILE A 67 -7.36 -6.47 -5.23
N ALA A 68 -6.27 -6.41 -4.45
CA ALA A 68 -5.04 -5.76 -4.87
C ALA A 68 -3.86 -6.72 -4.65
N THR A 69 -2.86 -6.64 -5.52
CA THR A 69 -1.54 -7.23 -5.28
C THR A 69 -0.60 -6.15 -4.79
N CYS A 70 0.29 -6.47 -3.85
CA CYS A 70 1.23 -5.50 -3.29
C CYS A 70 2.54 -6.21 -2.90
N VAL A 71 3.65 -5.59 -3.27
CA VAL A 71 4.99 -5.91 -2.80
C VAL A 71 5.51 -4.70 -2.03
N TYR A 72 5.99 -4.95 -0.82
CA TYR A 72 6.66 -3.97 0.04
C TYR A 72 8.03 -4.50 0.42
N ALA A 73 9.08 -3.74 0.12
CA ALA A 73 10.48 -4.07 0.42
C ALA A 73 11.17 -2.87 1.07
N VAL A 74 12.16 -3.11 1.93
CA VAL A 74 12.95 -2.10 2.67
C VAL A 74 14.44 -2.34 2.48
#